data_AF-A0A2H0V6H9-F1
#
_entry.id   AF-A0A2H0V6H9-F1
#
_cell.length_a   1.000
_cell.length_b   1.000
_cell.length_c   1.000
_cell.angle_alpha   90.00
_cell.angle_beta   90.00
_cell.angle_gamma   90.00
#
_symmetry.space_group_name_H-M   'P 1'
#
loop_
_entity.id
_entity.type
_entity.pdbx_description
1 polymer ?
#
loop_
_entity_poly.entity_id
_entity_poly.type
_entity_poly.pdbx_seq_one_letter_code
_entity_poly.pdbx_strand_id
1 'polypeptide(L)' 'MIPRFCFFTKGAGAHKDRLASFETALRKAGIEKCNLVNVSS' A
#
# COMPACT_ATOMS: atom_id res chain seq x y z
N MET A 1 15.46 16.23 0.94
CA MET A 1 15.64 14.98 1.71
C MET A 1 15.59 13.82 0.73
N ILE A 2 16.56 12.89 0.76
CA ILE A 2 16.66 11.76 -0.19
C ILE A 2 16.50 10.45 0.60
N PRO A 3 15.58 9.54 0.22
CA PRO A 3 15.44 8.24 0.88
C PRO A 3 16.73 7.43 0.80
N ARG A 4 17.16 6.84 1.93
CA ARG A 4 18.38 6.00 2.01
C ARG A 4 18.09 4.51 2.01
N PHE A 5 16.84 4.13 2.21
CA PHE A 5 16.40 2.75 2.35
C PHE A 5 15.09 2.54 1.60
N CYS A 6 14.91 1.33 1.08
CA CYS A 6 13.67 0.89 0.44
C CYS A 6 13.39 -0.57 0.82
N PHE A 7 12.13 -0.96 0.75
CA PHE A 7 11.70 -2.34 0.90
C PHE A 7 10.51 -2.62 -0.01
N PHE A 8 10.31 -3.88 -0.37
CA PHE A 8 9.16 -4.31 -1.16
C PHE A 8 8.14 -4.99 -0.24
N THR A 9 6.87 -4.68 -0.47
CA THR A 9 5.74 -5.40 0.14
C THR A 9 4.71 -5.71 -0.93
N LYS A 10 3.87 -6.71 -0.69
CA LYS A 10 2.77 -7.08 -1.57
C LYS A 10 1.55 -7.48 -0.75
N GLY A 11 0.39 -7.13 -1.26
CA GLY A 11 -0.89 -7.51 -0.69
C GLY A 11 -1.95 -7.57 -1.78
N ALA A 12 -2.97 -8.39 -1.56
CA ALA A 12 -4.12 -8.53 -2.43
C ALA A 12 -5.36 -8.49 -1.55
N GLY A 13 -6.35 -7.71 -1.98
CA GLY A 13 -7.65 -7.60 -1.34
C GLY A 13 -8.74 -7.98 -2.33
N ALA A 14 -9.85 -8.51 -1.81
CA ALA A 14 -11.02 -8.83 -2.59
C ALA A 14 -12.24 -8.20 -1.91
N HIS A 15 -12.85 -7.25 -2.59
CA HIS A 15 -14.11 -6.64 -2.17
C HIS A 15 -14.85 -6.16 -3.43
N LYS A 16 -16.18 -6.07 -3.35
CA LYS A 16 -17.01 -5.55 -4.46
C LYS A 16 -16.64 -4.11 -4.77
N ASP A 17 -16.49 -3.30 -3.71
CA ASP A 17 -16.04 -1.92 -3.82
C ASP A 17 -14.52 -1.81 -3.94
N ARG A 18 -14.09 -1.00 -4.91
CA ARG A 18 -12.66 -0.76 -5.20
C ARG A 18 -11.90 -0.24 -3.98
N LEU A 19 -12.48 0.69 -3.22
CA LEU A 19 -11.79 1.31 -2.07
C LEU A 19 -11.53 0.30 -0.94
N ALA A 20 -12.54 -0.50 -0.59
CA ALA A 20 -12.40 -1.53 0.43
C ALA A 20 -11.49 -2.68 -0.03
N SER A 21 -11.51 -3.02 -1.33
CA SER A 21 -10.56 -3.98 -1.91
C SER A 21 -9.11 -3.47 -1.77
N PHE A 22 -8.90 -2.18 -2.03
CA PHE A 22 -7.60 -1.54 -1.86
C PHE A 22 -7.15 -1.50 -0.39
N GLU A 23 -8.03 -1.11 0.55
CA GLU A 23 -7.72 -1.12 1.99
C GLU A 23 -7.32 -2.52 2.47
N THR A 24 -8.05 -3.56 2.03
CA THR A 24 -7.73 -4.95 2.37
C THR A 24 -6.38 -5.38 1.82
N ALA A 25 -6.02 -4.92 0.62
CA ALA A 25 -4.70 -5.17 0.04
C ALA A 25 -3.59 -4.50 0.85
N LEU A 26 -3.79 -3.26 1.31
CA LEU A 26 -2.83 -2.55 2.16
C LEU A 26 -2.65 -3.22 3.53
N ARG A 27 -3.74 -3.70 4.14
CA ARG A 27 -3.69 -4.45 5.41
C ARG A 27 -2.92 -5.77 5.26
N LYS A 28 -3.13 -6.48 4.15
CA LYS A 28 -2.33 -7.69 3.83
C LYS A 28 -0.87 -7.37 3.56
N ALA A 29 -0.56 -6.19 3.02
CA ALA A 29 0.80 -5.70 2.82
C ALA A 29 1.47 -5.13 4.09
N GLY A 30 0.73 -5.00 5.20
CA GLY A 30 1.24 -4.51 6.49
C GLY A 30 1.61 -3.03 6.53
N ILE A 31 1.08 -2.23 5.59
CA ILE A 31 1.37 -0.78 5.44
C ILE A 31 0.11 0.09 5.50
N GLU A 32 -1.01 -0.46 5.96
CA GLU A 32 -2.31 0.21 6.02
C GLU A 32 -2.36 1.43 6.97
N LYS A 33 -1.44 1.48 7.95
CA LYS A 33 -1.36 2.58 8.92
C LYS A 33 -0.58 3.79 8.38
N CYS A 34 0.07 3.65 7.23
CA CYS A 34 0.90 4.70 6.64
C CYS A 34 0.11 5.51 5.61
N ASN A 35 0.40 6.81 5.52
CA ASN A 35 -0.06 7.63 4.41
C ASN A 35 0.83 7.36 3.19
N LEU A 36 0.20 6.96 2.08
CA LEU A 36 0.91 6.67 0.84
C LEU A 36 1.05 7.95 0.00
N VAL A 37 2.28 8.25 -0.38
CA VAL A 37 2.59 9.32 -1.34
C VAL A 37 3.01 8.65 -2.63
N ASN A 38 2.20 8.82 -3.68
CA ASN A 38 2.56 8.33 -5.00
C ASN A 38 3.70 9.19 -5.55
N VAL A 39 4.80 8.54 -5.91
CA VAL A 39 5.94 9.15 -6.60
C VAL A 39 6.07 8.51 -7.97
N SER A 40 6.38 9.30 -8.99
CA SER A 40 6.75 8.79 -10.31
C SER A 40 8.22 8.35 -10.31
N SER A 41 8.56 7.39 -11.18
CA SER A 41 9.95 7.09 -11.54
C SER A 41 10.41 7.98 -12.69
#